data_AF-A0A661S9P4-F1
#
_entry.id   AF-A0A661S9P4-F1
#
_cell.length_a   1.000
_cell.length_b   1.000
_cell.length_c   1.000
_cell.angle_alpha   90.00
_cell.angle_beta   90.00
_cell.angle_gamma   90.00
#
_symmetry.space_group_name_H-M   'P 1'
#
loop_
_entity.id
_entity.type
_entity.pdbx_description
1 polymer ?
#
loop_
_entity_poly.entity_id
_entity_poly.type
_entity_poly.pdbx_seq_one_letter_code
_entity_poly.pdbx_strand_id
1 'polypeptide(L)' 'MSYLMEEKWLEMIRAFMKLSPEERSAEAERRLDETLERMAQIYNISPGEAYEKLIRNRDRMY' A
#
# COMPACT_ATOMS: atom_id res chain seq x y z
N MET A 1 -6.88 0.27 17.25
CA MET A 1 -7.83 0.28 16.12
C MET A 1 -9.23 0.26 16.69
N SER A 2 -10.19 0.97 16.09
CA SER A 2 -11.60 0.79 16.46
C SER A 2 -12.09 -0.55 15.90
N TYR A 3 -13.09 -1.15 16.54
CA TYR A 3 -13.71 -2.41 16.12
C TYR A 3 -14.11 -2.41 14.63
N LEU A 4 -14.67 -1.29 14.16
CA LEU A 4 -15.04 -1.09 12.75
C LEU A 4 -13.85 -1.15 11.78
N MET A 5 -12.67 -0.67 12.19
CA MET A 5 -11.47 -0.71 11.35
C MET A 5 -10.89 -2.12 11.25
N GLU A 6 -11.01 -2.90 12.33
CA GLU A 6 -10.57 -4.29 12.36
C GLU A 6 -11.44 -5.17 11.46
N GLU A 7 -12.77 -5.02 11.51
CA GLU A 7 -13.67 -5.75 10.61
C GLU A 7 -13.39 -5.43 9.13
N LYS A 8 -13.26 -4.14 8.78
CA LYS A 8 -12.93 -3.73 7.40
C LYS A 8 -11.58 -4.25 6.94
N TRP A 9 -10.60 -4.31 7.84
CA TRP A 9 -9.29 -4.87 7.55
C TRP A 9 -9.38 -6.38 7.25
N LEU A 10 -10.14 -7.13 8.06
CA LEU A 10 -10.37 -8.55 7.85
C LEU A 10 -11.15 -8.84 6.56
N GLU A 11 -12.16 -8.04 6.24
CA GLU A 11 -12.90 -8.15 4.97
C GLU A 11 -11.99 -7.94 3.76
N MET A 12 -11.12 -6.93 3.82
CA MET A 12 -10.16 -6.64 2.77
C MET A 12 -9.17 -7.80 2.57
N ILE A 13 -8.66 -8.39 3.65
CA ILE A 13 -7.78 -9.58 3.58
C ILE A 13 -8.53 -10.75 2.93
N ARG A 14 -9.79 -11.01 3.34
CA ARG A 14 -10.60 -12.09 2.77
C ARG A 14 -10.87 -11.88 1.28
N ALA A 15 -11.11 -10.64 0.85
CA ALA A 15 -11.29 -10.30 -0.55
C ALA A 15 -10.00 -10.53 -1.35
N PHE A 16 -8.86 -10.09 -0.81
CA PHE A 16 -7.55 -10.28 -1.45
C PHE A 16 -7.19 -11.77 -1.62
N MET A 17 -7.53 -12.61 -0.64
CA MET A 17 -7.29 -14.05 -0.70
C MET A 17 -8.14 -14.78 -1.74
N LYS A 18 -9.25 -14.19 -2.20
CA LYS A 18 -10.10 -14.76 -3.26
C LYS A 18 -9.59 -14.48 -4.67
N LEU A 19 -8.70 -13.50 -4.82
CA LEU A 19 -8.09 -13.15 -6.10
C LEU A 19 -7.10 -14.23 -6.57
N SER A 20 -6.97 -14.38 -7.88
CA SER A 20 -5.89 -15.17 -8.50
C SER A 20 -4.51 -14.54 -8.22
N PRO A 21 -3.40 -15.27 -8.39
CA PRO A 21 -2.06 -14.70 -8.26
C PRO A 21 -1.84 -13.44 -9.12
N GLU A 22 -2.32 -13.45 -10.36
CA GLU A 22 -2.22 -12.33 -11.31
C GLU A 22 -3.05 -11.13 -10.84
N GLU A 23 -4.29 -11.38 -10.41
CA GLU A 23 -5.17 -10.34 -9.87
C GLU A 23 -4.62 -9.74 -8.58
N ARG A 24 -4.00 -10.54 -7.71
CA ARG A 24 -3.32 -10.06 -6.50
C ARG A 24 -2.15 -9.17 -6.83
N SER A 25 -1.36 -9.53 -7.84
CA SER A 25 -0.24 -8.72 -8.30
C SER A 25 -0.72 -7.36 -8.79
N ALA A 26 -1.74 -7.34 -9.66
CA ALA A 26 -2.32 -6.11 -10.18
C ALA A 26 -2.93 -5.23 -9.08
N GLU A 27 -3.67 -5.82 -8.13
CA GLU A 27 -4.23 -5.05 -7.00
C GLU A 27 -3.16 -4.53 -6.04
N ALA A 28 -2.08 -5.29 -5.83
CA ALA A 28 -0.95 -4.83 -5.01
C ALA A 28 -0.21 -3.66 -5.68
N GLU A 29 0.02 -3.73 -6.99
CA GLU A 29 0.64 -2.65 -7.78
C GLU A 29 -0.24 -1.38 -7.73
N ARG A 30 -1.54 -1.52 -8.00
CA ARG A 30 -2.51 -0.41 -7.92
C ARG A 30 -2.52 0.27 -6.55
N ARG A 31 -2.49 -0.50 -5.47
CA ARG A 31 -2.45 0.05 -4.09
C ARG A 31 -1.12 0.71 -3.76
N LEU A 32 -0.02 0.17 -4.28
CA LEU A 32 1.29 0.78 -4.14
C LEU A 32 1.29 2.16 -4.82
N ASP A 33 0.81 2.24 -6.06
CA ASP A 33 0.70 3.50 -6.80
C ASP A 33 -0.14 4.54 -6.05
N GLU A 34 -1.34 4.18 -5.58
CA GLU A 34 -2.18 5.07 -4.78
C GLU A 34 -1.47 5.58 -3.52
N THR A 35 -0.67 4.71 -2.89
CA THR A 35 0.09 5.07 -1.69
C THR A 35 1.19 6.06 -2.02
N LEU A 36 1.92 5.83 -3.12
CA LEU A 36 3.00 6.70 -3.58
C LEU A 36 2.46 8.07 -4.00
N GLU A 37 1.31 8.13 -4.68
CA GLU A 37 0.64 9.37 -5.02
C GLU A 37 0.23 10.16 -3.77
N ARG A 38 -0.35 9.51 -2.77
CA ARG A 38 -0.70 10.16 -1.49
C ARG A 38 0.54 10.67 -0.77
N MET A 39 1.62 9.89 -0.73
CA MET A 39 2.90 10.33 -0.16
C MET A 39 3.47 11.54 -0.91
N ALA A 40 3.46 11.50 -2.24
CA ALA A 40 3.88 12.60 -3.09
C ALA A 40 3.13 13.89 -2.76
N GLN A 41 1.81 13.81 -2.60
CA GLN A 41 0.97 14.96 -2.22
C GLN A 41 1.28 15.47 -0.80
N ILE A 42 1.37 14.58 0.19
CA ILE A 42 1.62 14.96 1.59
C ILE A 42 2.97 15.65 1.76
N TYR A 43 4.01 15.13 1.10
CA TYR A 43 5.37 15.62 1.25
C TYR A 43 5.79 16.61 0.16
N ASN A 44 4.89 16.93 -0.78
CA ASN A 44 5.15 17.78 -1.95
C ASN A 44 6.43 17.37 -2.70
N ILE A 45 6.51 16.06 -3.01
CA ILE A 45 7.60 15.43 -3.78
C ILE A 45 7.01 14.65 -4.95
N SER A 46 7.84 14.18 -5.87
CA SER A 46 7.39 13.29 -6.94
C SER A 46 7.04 11.88 -6.42
N PRO A 47 6.15 11.13 -7.10
CA PRO A 47 5.89 9.72 -6.78
C PRO A 47 7.16 8.85 -6.82
N GLY A 48 8.10 9.14 -7.73
CA GLY A 48 9.40 8.46 -7.79
C GLY A 48 10.25 8.69 -6.53
N GLU A 49 10.33 9.93 -6.06
CA GLU A 49 11.01 10.26 -4.79
C GLU A 49 10.28 9.64 -3.58
N ALA A 50 8.95 9.56 -3.62
CA ALA A 50 8.18 8.88 -2.59
C ALA A 50 8.52 7.38 -2.55
N TYR A 51 8.69 6.75 -3.71
CA TYR A 51 9.07 5.34 -3.82
C TYR A 51 10.47 5.08 -3.28
N GLU A 52 11.46 5.91 -3.66
CA GLU A 52 12.81 5.80 -3.13
C GLU A 52 12.85 5.94 -1.61
N LYS A 53 12.08 6.88 -1.05
CA LYS A 53 11.99 7.07 0.40
C LYS A 53 11.27 5.91 1.09
N LEU A 54 10.26 5.32 0.46
CA LEU A 54 9.56 4.15 0.99
C LEU A 54 10.49 2.94 1.09
N ILE A 55 11.28 2.68 0.05
CA ILE A 55 12.29 1.60 0.05
C ILE A 55 13.42 1.90 1.03
N ARG A 56 14.00 3.11 1.01
CA ARG A 56 15.10 3.46 1.92
C ARG A 56 14.71 3.41 3.39
N ASN A 57 13.44 3.67 3.73
CA ASN A 57 12.94 3.47 5.10
C ASN A 57 12.87 1.98 5.49
N ARG A 58 12.67 1.07 4.54
CA ARG A 58 12.76 -0.38 4.79
C ARG A 58 14.16 -0.76 5.23
N ASP A 59 15.20 -0.24 4.57
CA ASP A 59 16.60 -0.57 4.85
C ASP A 59 17.12 0.00 6.18
N ARG A 60 16.41 0.95 6.80
CA ARG A 60 16.74 1.51 8.11
C ARG A 60 16.05 0.81 9.29
N MET A 61 15.06 -0.05 9.02
CA MET A 61 14.33 -0.80 10.05
C MET A 61 14.85 -2.24 10.22
N TYR A 62 15.83 -2.65 9.43
CA TYR A 62 16.59 -3.91 9.57
C TYR A 62 18.07 -3.61 9.78
#